data_AF-A0A6J4BYK4-F1
#
_entry.id   AF-A0A6J4BYK4-F1
#
_cell.length_a   1.000
_cell.length_b   1.000
_cell.length_c   1.000
_cell.angle_alpha   90.00
_cell.angle_beta   90.00
_cell.angle_gamma   90.00
#
_symmetry.space_group_name_H-M   'P 1'
#
loop_
_entity.id
_entity.type
_entity.pdbx_description
1 polymer ?
#
loop_
_entity_poly.entity_id
_entity_poly.type
_entity_poly.pdbx_seq_one_letter_code
_entity_poly.pdbx_strand_id
1 'polypeptide(L)'
;MTPPAPLQSLPLFVRLAGRPVILLGEGEAADAKRRLLDRAGADVVGEDAAASLAIVAIDDEDEALAAVARLKARGILVNAVDRSALCDFTLPAIVDRAPVLIAIGTSGVSAGLAAALRQRLEALIPADLGKLALALQAARVALRTRWPDMGERRRALATAMGAGGMLDPLSPTHDVDAWLAPTGTPAARRDVAITLVLLSDDPEDLTLRQARALASADRVYHRADVPAAILDRARADAARLCAVMPADPGTGLSVEIEMAL
;
A
#
# COMPACT_ATOMS: atom_id res chain seq x y z
N MET A 1 9.16 19.42 18.57
CA MET A 1 8.77 18.70 17.34
C MET A 1 7.76 17.64 17.74
N THR A 2 6.50 17.80 17.35
CA THR A 2 5.46 16.80 17.64
C THR A 2 5.58 15.70 16.58
N PRO A 3 5.77 14.43 16.97
CA PRO A 3 5.84 13.33 16.00
C PRO A 3 4.53 13.22 15.19
N PRO A 4 4.57 12.67 13.96
CA PRO A 4 3.35 12.38 13.22
C PRO A 4 2.42 11.50 14.04
N ALA A 5 1.11 11.64 13.82
CA ALA A 5 0.13 10.84 14.52
C ALA A 5 0.45 9.33 14.35
N PRO A 6 0.39 8.53 15.43
CA PRO A 6 0.73 7.12 15.34
C PRO A 6 -0.28 6.38 14.45
N LEU A 7 0.23 5.53 13.56
CA LEU A 7 -0.59 4.60 12.81
C LEU A 7 -1.24 3.60 13.78
N GLN A 8 -2.55 3.37 13.62
CA GLN A 8 -3.27 2.41 14.47
C GLN A 8 -2.89 0.95 14.18
N SER A 9 -2.43 0.66 12.97
CA SER A 9 -1.91 -0.66 12.58
C SER A 9 -0.93 -0.53 11.40
N LEU A 10 -0.03 -1.50 11.28
CA LEU A 10 0.88 -1.62 10.14
C LEU A 10 0.25 -2.52 9.08
N PRO A 11 -0.11 -2.01 7.88
CA PRO A 11 -0.63 -2.85 6.81
C PRO A 11 0.48 -3.73 6.24
N LEU A 12 0.33 -5.04 6.34
CA LEU A 12 1.28 -6.04 5.85
C LEU A 12 0.60 -7.05 4.92
N PHE A 13 1.28 -7.39 3.83
CA PHE A 13 0.92 -8.53 2.99
C PHE A 13 1.80 -9.72 3.38
N VAL A 14 1.17 -10.78 3.91
CA VAL A 14 1.88 -11.99 4.34
C VAL A 14 1.81 -13.04 3.23
N ARG A 15 2.97 -13.57 2.82
CA ARG A 15 3.03 -14.73 1.93
C ARG A 15 2.76 -15.99 2.74
N LEU A 16 1.66 -16.67 2.46
CA LEU A 16 1.21 -17.86 3.19
C LEU A 16 1.31 -19.15 2.40
N ALA A 17 1.64 -19.12 1.11
CA ALA A 17 1.79 -20.31 0.28
C ALA A 17 2.68 -21.37 0.95
N GLY A 18 2.10 -22.52 1.29
CA GLY A 18 2.74 -23.66 1.96
C GLY A 18 3.11 -23.45 3.43
N ARG A 19 2.67 -22.35 4.06
CA ARG A 19 2.98 -22.06 5.47
C ARG A 19 1.84 -22.51 6.38
N PRO A 20 2.16 -23.12 7.54
CA PRO A 20 1.16 -23.52 8.51
C PRO A 20 0.48 -22.31 9.15
N VAL A 21 -0.85 -22.34 9.21
CA VAL A 21 -1.70 -21.39 9.94
C VAL A 21 -2.69 -22.17 10.79
N ILE A 22 -2.70 -21.88 12.09
CA ILE A 22 -3.63 -22.53 13.01
C ILE A 22 -5.04 -21.95 12.79
N LEU A 23 -6.04 -22.81 12.65
CA LEU A 23 -7.45 -22.42 12.68
C LEU A 23 -8.17 -23.27 13.73
N LEU A 24 -8.71 -22.61 14.75
CA LEU A 24 -9.51 -23.26 15.81
C LEU A 24 -10.97 -22.84 15.72
N GLY A 25 -11.86 -23.74 16.07
CA GLY A 25 -13.31 -23.55 16.01
C GLY A 25 -13.97 -24.19 14.79
N GLU A 26 -15.30 -24.19 14.80
CA GLU A 26 -16.15 -24.82 13.79
C GLU A 26 -17.25 -23.84 13.34
N GLY A 27 -18.04 -24.23 12.34
CA GLY A 27 -19.16 -23.43 11.83
C GLY A 27 -18.77 -22.39 10.77
N GLU A 28 -19.75 -21.56 10.39
CA GLU A 28 -19.63 -20.69 9.21
C GLU A 28 -18.50 -19.66 9.35
N ALA A 29 -18.25 -19.16 10.57
CA ALA A 29 -17.15 -18.23 10.82
C ALA A 29 -15.79 -18.91 10.54
N ALA A 30 -15.56 -20.12 11.06
CA ALA A 30 -14.35 -20.88 10.81
C ALA A 30 -14.21 -21.24 9.31
N ASP A 31 -15.29 -21.67 8.67
CA ASP A 31 -15.30 -22.02 7.24
C ASP A 31 -14.97 -20.81 6.35
N ALA A 32 -15.49 -19.63 6.68
CA ALA A 32 -15.15 -18.39 5.97
C ALA A 32 -13.66 -18.06 6.07
N LYS A 33 -13.03 -18.28 7.24
CA LYS A 33 -11.59 -18.06 7.45
C LYS A 33 -10.76 -19.12 6.73
N ARG A 34 -11.18 -20.38 6.75
CA ARG A 34 -10.55 -21.47 5.99
C ARG A 34 -10.51 -21.15 4.50
N ARG A 35 -11.65 -20.76 3.89
CA ARG A 35 -11.70 -20.38 2.47
C ARG A 35 -10.71 -19.27 2.11
N LEU A 36 -10.52 -18.29 3.00
CA LEU A 36 -9.54 -17.21 2.78
C LEU A 36 -8.10 -17.72 2.88
N LEU A 37 -7.79 -18.55 3.87
CA LEU A 37 -6.48 -19.16 4.07
C LEU A 37 -6.09 -20.07 2.89
N ASP A 38 -7.02 -20.92 2.44
CA ASP A 38 -6.83 -21.81 1.28
C ASP A 38 -6.56 -21.00 0.01
N ARG A 39 -7.32 -19.92 -0.22
CA ARG A 39 -7.08 -18.99 -1.33
C ARG A 39 -5.70 -18.32 -1.26
N ALA A 40 -5.17 -18.08 -0.06
CA ALA A 40 -3.82 -17.57 0.15
C ALA A 40 -2.73 -18.66 0.07
N GLY A 41 -3.13 -19.92 -0.13
CA GLY A 41 -2.26 -21.10 -0.20
C GLY A 41 -1.71 -21.55 1.15
N ALA A 42 -2.31 -21.14 2.27
CA ALA A 42 -1.89 -21.57 3.59
C ALA A 42 -2.13 -23.07 3.80
N ASP A 43 -1.29 -23.70 4.62
CA ASP A 43 -1.55 -25.03 5.15
C ASP A 43 -2.32 -24.89 6.46
N VAL A 44 -3.61 -25.23 6.47
CA VAL A 44 -4.47 -25.01 7.64
C VAL A 44 -4.36 -26.18 8.60
N VAL A 45 -3.86 -25.91 9.81
CA VAL A 45 -3.47 -26.92 10.80
C VAL A 45 -4.19 -26.72 12.15
N GLY A 46 -4.17 -27.76 13.00
CA GLY A 46 -4.68 -27.69 14.37
C GLY A 46 -3.69 -27.07 15.37
N GLU A 47 -4.10 -26.92 16.64
CA GLU A 47 -3.37 -26.18 17.67
C GLU A 47 -1.92 -26.68 17.89
N ASP A 48 -1.68 -27.99 17.82
CA ASP A 48 -0.39 -28.61 18.15
C ASP A 48 0.74 -28.33 17.12
N ALA A 49 0.38 -27.83 15.94
CA ALA A 49 1.36 -27.56 14.89
C ALA A 49 2.21 -26.31 15.19
N ALA A 50 3.44 -26.29 14.67
CA ALA A 50 4.30 -25.11 14.71
C ALA A 50 3.85 -24.09 13.65
N ALA A 51 3.23 -22.99 14.07
CA ALA A 51 2.77 -21.91 13.20
C ALA A 51 3.15 -20.53 13.78
N SER A 52 3.13 -19.49 12.94
CA SER A 52 3.36 -18.10 13.37
C SER A 52 2.07 -17.28 13.47
N LEU A 53 0.98 -17.77 12.87
CA LEU A 53 -0.33 -17.13 12.85
C LEU A 53 -1.39 -18.13 13.30
N ALA A 54 -2.39 -17.64 14.02
CA ALA A 54 -3.59 -18.38 14.37
C ALA A 54 -4.85 -17.54 14.17
N ILE A 55 -5.93 -18.21 13.77
CA ILE A 55 -7.28 -17.66 13.78
C ILE A 55 -8.11 -18.50 14.76
N VAL A 56 -8.75 -17.83 15.71
CA VAL A 56 -9.64 -18.46 16.70
C VAL A 56 -11.07 -18.06 16.39
N ALA A 57 -11.86 -19.00 15.88
CA ALA A 57 -13.26 -18.86 15.52
C ALA A 57 -14.13 -19.79 16.39
N ILE A 58 -13.88 -19.80 17.70
CA ILE A 58 -14.62 -20.57 18.69
C ILE A 58 -15.78 -19.70 19.23
N ASP A 59 -16.97 -20.28 19.29
CA ASP A 59 -18.18 -19.58 19.76
C ASP A 59 -18.18 -19.44 21.29
N ASP A 60 -17.84 -20.51 22.02
CA ASP A 60 -17.76 -20.49 23.49
C ASP A 60 -16.68 -19.50 23.97
N GLU A 61 -17.07 -18.60 24.86
CA GLU A 61 -16.22 -17.48 25.29
C GLU A 61 -15.03 -17.95 26.13
N ASP A 62 -15.27 -18.86 27.07
CA ASP A 62 -14.23 -19.35 27.99
C ASP A 62 -13.21 -20.21 27.23
N GLU A 63 -13.68 -21.06 26.31
CA GLU A 63 -12.82 -21.85 25.43
C GLU A 63 -12.01 -20.96 24.49
N ALA A 64 -12.62 -19.94 23.87
CA ALA A 64 -11.94 -18.99 23.01
C ALA A 64 -10.85 -18.23 23.77
N LEU A 65 -11.15 -17.71 24.98
CA LEU A 65 -10.19 -17.01 25.83
C LEU A 65 -9.02 -17.91 26.22
N ALA A 66 -9.29 -19.15 26.60
CA ALA A 66 -8.26 -20.13 26.94
C ALA A 66 -7.36 -20.45 25.74
N ALA A 67 -7.94 -20.64 24.55
CA ALA A 67 -7.19 -20.91 23.32
C ALA A 67 -6.29 -19.72 22.93
N VAL A 68 -6.84 -18.50 22.96
CA VAL A 68 -6.07 -17.27 22.70
C VAL A 68 -4.89 -17.16 23.66
N ALA A 69 -5.11 -17.37 24.96
CA ALA A 69 -4.04 -17.29 25.96
C ALA A 69 -2.92 -18.31 25.70
N ARG A 70 -3.27 -19.57 25.39
CA ARG A 70 -2.29 -20.63 25.06
C ARG A 70 -1.48 -20.30 23.80
N LEU A 71 -2.14 -19.80 22.75
CA LEU A 71 -1.48 -19.42 21.50
C LEU A 71 -0.53 -18.23 21.68
N LYS A 72 -0.98 -17.19 22.39
CA LYS A 72 -0.12 -16.01 22.67
C LYS A 72 1.06 -16.35 23.56
N ALA A 73 0.90 -17.26 24.54
CA ALA A 73 2.01 -17.74 25.36
C ALA A 73 3.12 -18.44 24.54
N ARG A 74 2.78 -18.96 23.35
CA ARG A 74 3.74 -19.54 22.38
C ARG A 74 4.35 -18.50 21.43
N GLY A 75 3.99 -17.22 21.55
CA GLY A 75 4.44 -16.15 20.65
C GLY A 75 3.75 -16.15 19.28
N ILE A 76 2.61 -16.81 19.16
CA ILE A 76 1.81 -16.86 17.92
C ILE A 76 0.95 -15.60 17.84
N LEU A 77 0.92 -14.92 16.68
CA LEU A 77 0.00 -13.80 16.48
C LEU A 77 -1.41 -14.36 16.26
N VAL A 78 -2.40 -13.81 16.97
CA VAL A 78 -3.76 -14.33 16.99
C VAL A 78 -4.74 -13.33 16.37
N ASN A 79 -5.67 -13.82 15.54
CA ASN A 79 -6.90 -13.12 15.20
C ASN A 79 -8.08 -13.89 15.81
N ALA A 80 -8.69 -13.34 16.86
CA ALA A 80 -9.88 -13.89 17.49
C ALA A 80 -11.13 -13.29 16.84
N VAL A 81 -11.97 -14.14 16.25
CA VAL A 81 -13.20 -13.72 15.58
C VAL A 81 -14.13 -13.06 16.59
N ASP A 82 -14.68 -11.91 16.18
CA ASP A 82 -15.57 -11.03 16.95
C ASP A 82 -15.00 -10.49 18.28
N ARG A 83 -13.69 -10.66 18.52
CA ARG A 83 -13.00 -10.28 19.75
C ARG A 83 -11.79 -9.39 19.47
N SER A 84 -12.04 -8.19 18.96
CA SER A 84 -11.00 -7.25 18.49
C SER A 84 -9.92 -6.94 19.54
N ALA A 85 -10.28 -6.87 20.83
CA ALA A 85 -9.34 -6.62 21.93
C ALA A 85 -8.29 -7.74 22.12
N LEU A 86 -8.58 -8.95 21.63
CA LEU A 86 -7.70 -10.10 21.72
C LEU A 86 -6.83 -10.28 20.45
N CYS A 87 -7.10 -9.53 19.39
CA CYS A 87 -6.41 -9.65 18.11
C CYS A 87 -5.05 -8.93 18.10
N ASP A 88 -4.01 -9.60 17.60
CA ASP A 88 -2.72 -8.99 17.27
C ASP A 88 -2.69 -8.46 15.82
N PHE A 89 -3.59 -8.97 14.96
CA PHE A 89 -3.76 -8.52 13.59
C PHE A 89 -5.22 -8.59 13.16
N THR A 90 -5.55 -7.89 12.07
CA THR A 90 -6.89 -7.91 11.47
C THR A 90 -6.83 -8.46 10.05
N LEU A 91 -7.93 -9.06 9.60
CA LEU A 91 -8.11 -9.48 8.22
C LEU A 91 -8.87 -8.37 7.48
N PRO A 92 -8.26 -7.74 6.45
CA PRO A 92 -8.87 -6.60 5.76
C PRO A 92 -9.96 -7.05 4.78
N ALA A 93 -10.76 -6.09 4.31
CA ALA A 93 -11.50 -6.28 3.07
C ALA A 93 -10.52 -6.20 1.89
N ILE A 94 -10.62 -7.12 0.93
CA ILE A 94 -9.63 -7.28 -0.14
C ILE A 94 -10.28 -7.06 -1.50
N VAL A 95 -9.67 -6.21 -2.33
CA VAL A 95 -9.89 -6.21 -3.78
C VAL A 95 -8.76 -6.99 -4.43
N ASP A 96 -9.12 -8.04 -5.17
CA ASP A 96 -8.17 -8.95 -5.81
C ASP A 96 -8.14 -8.73 -7.32
N ARG A 97 -6.98 -8.32 -7.83
CA ARG A 97 -6.64 -8.13 -9.26
C ARG A 97 -5.26 -8.73 -9.51
N ALA A 98 -5.01 -9.94 -9.00
CA ALA A 98 -3.70 -10.58 -8.95
C ALA A 98 -2.81 -10.31 -10.19
N PRO A 99 -1.56 -9.87 -10.01
CA PRO A 99 -0.84 -9.75 -8.74
C PRO A 99 -1.11 -8.44 -7.97
N VAL A 100 -2.01 -7.57 -8.42
CA VAL A 100 -2.36 -6.34 -7.71
C VAL A 100 -3.40 -6.63 -6.64
N LEU A 101 -3.10 -6.28 -5.39
CA LEU A 101 -4.00 -6.45 -4.25
C LEU A 101 -4.20 -5.11 -3.56
N ILE A 102 -5.44 -4.83 -3.14
CA ILE A 102 -5.75 -3.72 -2.25
C ILE A 102 -6.38 -4.27 -0.98
N ALA A 103 -5.78 -3.92 0.15
CA ALA A 103 -6.29 -4.24 1.48
C ALA A 103 -6.87 -2.98 2.11
N ILE A 104 -8.10 -3.10 2.61
CA ILE A 104 -8.84 -2.00 3.23
C ILE A 104 -9.05 -2.38 4.69
N GLY A 105 -8.37 -1.65 5.58
CA GLY A 105 -8.50 -1.79 7.02
C GLY A 105 -9.15 -0.56 7.63
N THR A 106 -10.00 -0.77 8.63
CA THR A 106 -10.57 0.28 9.48
C THR A 106 -10.08 0.18 10.92
N SER A 107 -8.99 -0.57 11.15
CA SER A 107 -8.44 -0.87 12.49
C SER A 107 -9.49 -1.39 13.47
N GLY A 108 -10.47 -2.15 12.96
CA GLY A 108 -11.57 -2.70 13.76
C GLY A 108 -12.73 -1.72 14.04
N VAL A 109 -12.68 -0.48 13.55
CA VAL A 109 -13.73 0.54 13.80
C VAL A 109 -15.04 0.23 13.07
N SER A 110 -14.98 -0.22 11.81
CA SER A 110 -16.18 -0.51 11.03
C SER A 110 -15.93 -1.50 9.89
N ALA A 111 -16.45 -2.72 10.04
CA ALA A 111 -16.45 -3.72 8.97
C ALA A 111 -17.35 -3.30 7.79
N GLY A 112 -18.48 -2.65 8.08
CA GLY A 112 -19.41 -2.16 7.06
C GLY A 112 -18.80 -1.09 6.16
N LEU A 113 -18.04 -0.15 6.72
CA LEU A 113 -17.31 0.85 5.94
C LEU A 113 -16.24 0.20 5.03
N ALA A 114 -15.47 -0.75 5.57
CA ALA A 114 -14.48 -1.49 4.77
C ALA A 114 -15.13 -2.24 3.60
N ALA A 115 -16.30 -2.87 3.83
CA ALA A 115 -17.05 -3.56 2.80
C ALA A 115 -17.59 -2.60 1.73
N ALA A 116 -18.15 -1.45 2.11
CA ALA A 116 -18.66 -0.44 1.18
C ALA A 116 -17.53 0.15 0.31
N LEU A 117 -16.36 0.43 0.90
CA LEU A 117 -15.18 0.88 0.16
C LEU A 117 -14.67 -0.19 -0.82
N ARG A 118 -14.62 -1.46 -0.38
CA ARG A 118 -14.25 -2.59 -1.26
C ARG A 118 -15.13 -2.66 -2.49
N GLN A 119 -16.46 -2.58 -2.30
CA GLN A 119 -17.42 -2.65 -3.41
C GLN A 119 -17.23 -1.51 -4.42
N ARG A 120 -16.99 -0.28 -3.95
CA ARG A 120 -16.73 0.87 -4.82
C ARG A 120 -15.42 0.72 -5.59
N LEU A 121 -14.35 0.26 -4.91
CA LEU A 121 -13.05 0.04 -5.55
C LEU A 121 -13.10 -1.13 -6.55
N GLU A 122 -13.89 -2.18 -6.29
CA GLU A 122 -14.10 -3.26 -7.25
C GLU A 122 -14.75 -2.77 -8.54
N ALA A 123 -15.68 -1.83 -8.46
CA ALA A 123 -16.32 -1.24 -9.64
C ALA A 123 -15.38 -0.30 -10.41
N LEU A 124 -14.51 0.41 -9.69
CA LEU A 124 -13.58 1.38 -10.29
C LEU A 124 -12.36 0.70 -10.95
N ILE A 125 -11.85 -0.37 -10.36
CA ILE A 125 -10.56 -0.96 -10.76
C ILE A 125 -10.78 -2.05 -11.82
N PRO A 126 -10.19 -1.91 -13.02
CA PRO A 126 -10.31 -2.89 -14.09
C PRO A 126 -9.98 -4.32 -13.62
N ALA A 127 -10.80 -5.29 -14.04
CA ALA A 127 -10.66 -6.69 -13.66
C ALA A 127 -9.32 -7.30 -14.12
N ASP A 128 -8.77 -6.80 -15.22
CA ASP A 128 -7.55 -7.30 -15.84
C ASP A 128 -6.31 -6.44 -15.59
N LEU A 129 -6.35 -5.54 -14.61
CA LEU A 129 -5.18 -4.77 -14.15
C LEU A 129 -3.97 -5.66 -13.85
N GLY A 130 -4.20 -6.90 -13.43
CA GLY A 130 -3.16 -7.90 -13.26
C GLY A 130 -2.30 -8.14 -14.51
N LYS A 131 -2.89 -8.05 -15.71
CA LYS A 131 -2.15 -8.19 -16.99
C LYS A 131 -1.14 -7.07 -17.18
N LEU A 132 -1.51 -5.83 -16.88
CA LEU A 132 -0.59 -4.69 -16.94
C LEU A 132 0.59 -4.90 -15.98
N ALA A 133 0.32 -5.36 -14.75
CA ALA A 133 1.36 -5.63 -13.78
C ALA A 133 2.33 -6.74 -14.24
N LEU A 134 1.81 -7.82 -14.83
CA LEU A 134 2.62 -8.89 -15.41
C LEU A 134 3.41 -8.44 -16.64
N ALA A 135 2.82 -7.63 -17.52
CA ALA A 135 3.50 -7.04 -18.66
C ALA A 135 4.66 -6.14 -18.23
N LEU A 136 4.45 -5.28 -17.23
CA LEU A 136 5.51 -4.45 -16.64
C LEU A 136 6.61 -5.30 -15.97
N GLN A 137 6.26 -6.41 -15.33
CA GLN A 137 7.23 -7.35 -14.78
C GLN A 137 8.10 -7.98 -15.88
N ALA A 138 7.48 -8.45 -16.97
CA ALA A 138 8.19 -9.02 -18.12
C ALA A 138 9.12 -7.98 -18.78
N ALA A 139 8.66 -6.73 -18.85
CA ALA A 139 9.38 -5.61 -19.45
C ALA A 139 10.52 -5.04 -18.59
N ARG A 140 10.77 -5.55 -17.36
CA ARG A 140 11.78 -4.98 -16.43
C ARG A 140 13.16 -4.84 -17.03
N VAL A 141 13.59 -5.80 -17.86
CA VAL A 141 14.90 -5.75 -18.54
C VAL A 141 14.91 -4.62 -19.57
N ALA A 142 13.91 -4.57 -20.46
CA ALA A 142 13.78 -3.52 -21.48
C ALA A 142 13.70 -2.12 -20.85
N LEU A 143 12.95 -1.97 -19.76
CA LEU A 143 12.85 -0.73 -18.99
C LEU A 143 14.19 -0.25 -18.45
N ARG A 144 14.99 -1.17 -17.89
CA ARG A 144 16.33 -0.87 -17.38
C ARG A 144 17.32 -0.55 -18.49
N THR A 145 17.16 -1.17 -19.66
CA THR A 145 17.99 -0.85 -20.84
C THR A 145 17.66 0.53 -21.40
N ARG A 146 16.37 0.85 -21.53
CA ARG A 146 15.90 2.14 -22.06
C ARG A 146 16.17 3.30 -21.11
N TRP A 147 15.95 3.10 -19.81
CA TRP A 147 16.24 4.06 -18.76
C TRP A 147 17.13 3.41 -17.70
N PRO A 148 18.47 3.45 -17.86
CA PRO A 148 19.41 2.92 -16.88
C PRO A 148 19.31 3.66 -15.55
N ASP A 149 19.17 4.99 -15.62
CA ASP A 149 18.97 5.84 -14.45
C ASP A 149 17.64 5.55 -13.76
N MET A 150 17.69 5.38 -12.44
CA MET A 150 16.52 5.02 -11.64
C MET A 150 15.50 6.16 -11.58
N GLY A 151 15.94 7.41 -11.50
CA GLY A 151 15.08 8.59 -11.43
C GLY A 151 14.33 8.82 -12.74
N GLU A 152 15.04 8.75 -13.87
CA GLU A 152 14.44 8.82 -15.21
C GLU A 152 13.40 7.70 -15.42
N ARG A 153 13.75 6.46 -15.09
CA ARG A 153 12.84 5.31 -15.21
C ARG A 153 11.57 5.51 -14.37
N ARG A 154 11.71 6.01 -13.14
CA ARG A 154 10.58 6.33 -12.25
C ARG A 154 9.70 7.42 -12.86
N ARG A 155 10.27 8.51 -13.38
CA ARG A 155 9.51 9.59 -14.01
C ARG A 155 8.77 9.12 -15.26
N ALA A 156 9.44 8.34 -16.13
CA ALA A 156 8.81 7.79 -17.33
C ALA A 156 7.60 6.91 -16.97
N LEU A 157 7.76 6.03 -15.98
CA LEU A 157 6.68 5.21 -15.42
C LEU A 157 5.55 6.07 -14.82
N ALA A 158 5.87 7.09 -14.02
CA ALA A 158 4.88 7.98 -13.42
C ALA A 158 4.09 8.77 -14.47
N THR A 159 4.73 9.22 -15.55
CA THR A 159 4.06 9.88 -16.67
C THR A 159 3.16 8.90 -17.42
N ALA A 160 3.65 7.68 -17.70
CA ALA A 160 2.88 6.67 -18.43
C ALA A 160 1.66 6.18 -17.65
N MET A 161 1.78 6.01 -16.33
CA MET A 161 0.70 5.57 -15.45
C MET A 161 -0.16 6.72 -14.89
N GLY A 162 0.17 7.97 -15.22
CA GLY A 162 -0.66 9.11 -14.87
C GLY A 162 -2.02 9.05 -15.56
N ALA A 163 -3.02 9.77 -15.02
CA ALA A 163 -4.35 9.81 -15.61
C ALA A 163 -4.31 10.20 -17.11
N GLY A 164 -4.86 9.33 -17.97
CA GLY A 164 -4.82 9.47 -19.44
C GLY A 164 -3.49 9.13 -20.10
N GLY A 165 -2.51 8.64 -19.35
CA GLY A 165 -1.24 8.15 -19.87
C GLY A 165 -1.36 6.79 -20.57
N MET A 166 -0.36 6.42 -21.37
CA MET A 166 -0.37 5.17 -22.17
C MET A 166 -0.53 3.89 -21.34
N LEU A 167 -0.17 3.94 -20.05
CA LEU A 167 -0.23 2.85 -19.09
C LEU A 167 -1.10 3.21 -17.87
N ASP A 168 -2.05 4.14 -18.00
CA ASP A 168 -2.96 4.53 -16.92
C ASP A 168 -3.70 3.30 -16.37
N PRO A 169 -3.47 2.85 -15.13
CA PRO A 169 -4.00 1.59 -14.61
C PRO A 169 -5.55 1.52 -14.55
N LEU A 170 -6.25 2.64 -14.68
CA LEU A 170 -7.71 2.68 -14.71
C LEU A 170 -8.29 2.71 -16.13
N SER A 171 -7.45 2.88 -17.15
CA SER A 171 -7.82 2.72 -18.56
C SER A 171 -8.09 1.24 -18.89
N PRO A 172 -9.01 0.91 -19.80
CA PRO A 172 -9.21 -0.46 -20.28
C PRO A 172 -8.11 -0.92 -21.25
N THR A 173 -7.30 0.00 -21.78
CA THR A 173 -6.29 -0.30 -22.80
C THR A 173 -4.91 0.16 -22.33
N HIS A 174 -3.97 -0.77 -22.28
CA HIS A 174 -2.54 -0.50 -22.05
C HIS A 174 -1.70 -1.34 -23.00
N ASP A 175 -0.63 -0.75 -23.49
CA ASP A 175 0.34 -1.46 -24.32
C ASP A 175 1.76 -1.08 -23.88
N VAL A 176 2.37 -1.98 -23.11
CA VAL A 176 3.73 -1.80 -22.57
C VAL A 176 4.76 -1.84 -23.70
N ASP A 177 4.54 -2.64 -24.74
CA ASP A 177 5.45 -2.77 -25.86
C ASP A 177 5.42 -1.51 -26.74
N ALA A 178 4.23 -1.00 -27.05
CA ALA A 178 4.07 0.26 -27.77
C ALA A 178 4.65 1.45 -27.00
N TRP A 179 4.47 1.48 -25.66
CA TRP A 179 5.10 2.52 -24.83
C TRP A 179 6.63 2.42 -24.81
N LEU A 180 7.18 1.21 -24.84
CA LEU A 180 8.61 0.95 -24.91
C LEU A 180 9.22 1.13 -26.30
N ALA A 181 8.40 1.26 -27.35
CA ALA A 181 8.89 1.49 -28.70
C ALA A 181 9.67 2.82 -28.78
N PRO A 182 10.82 2.87 -29.49
CA PRO A 182 11.63 4.09 -29.58
C PRO A 182 10.85 5.22 -30.26
N THR A 183 10.35 6.17 -29.46
CA THR A 183 9.91 7.48 -29.92
C THR A 183 11.09 8.43 -29.77
N GLY A 184 11.42 9.15 -30.85
CA GLY A 184 12.69 9.85 -31.01
C GLY A 184 13.10 10.77 -29.84
N THR A 185 14.42 10.78 -29.61
CA THR A 185 15.24 11.60 -28.70
C THR A 185 14.88 11.53 -27.21
N PRO A 186 15.78 11.00 -26.33
CA PRO A 186 15.57 11.07 -24.90
C PRO A 186 15.53 12.54 -24.48
N ALA A 187 14.40 12.97 -23.91
CA ALA A 187 14.32 14.26 -23.25
C ALA A 187 15.42 14.33 -22.18
N ALA A 188 16.27 15.35 -22.28
CA ALA A 188 17.43 15.55 -21.42
C ALA A 188 17.11 15.30 -19.94
N ARG A 189 18.06 14.68 -19.22
CA ARG A 189 18.10 14.65 -17.75
C ARG A 189 17.69 16.01 -17.20
N ARG A 190 16.52 16.06 -16.57
CA ARG A 190 16.14 17.19 -15.74
C ARG A 190 16.18 16.70 -14.31
N ASP A 191 17.18 17.17 -13.58
CA ASP A 191 17.11 17.24 -12.13
C ASP A 191 15.97 18.20 -11.83
N VAL A 192 14.89 17.68 -11.23
CA VAL A 192 13.69 18.48 -10.99
C VAL A 192 13.61 18.71 -9.49
N ALA A 193 14.13 19.86 -9.08
CA ALA A 193 13.81 20.48 -7.80
C ALA A 193 12.55 21.35 -8.00
N ILE A 194 11.54 21.15 -7.16
CA ILE A 194 10.30 21.93 -7.19
C ILE A 194 10.10 22.54 -5.81
N THR A 195 9.91 23.86 -5.75
CA THR A 195 9.44 24.53 -4.54
C THR A 195 7.93 24.73 -4.64
N LEU A 196 7.21 24.26 -3.63
CA LEU A 196 5.77 24.44 -3.48
C LEU A 196 5.54 25.46 -2.36
N VAL A 197 4.94 26.59 -2.73
CA VAL A 197 4.41 27.55 -1.76
C VAL A 197 2.95 27.21 -1.52
N LEU A 198 2.59 26.91 -0.27
CA LEU A 198 1.24 26.53 0.15
C LEU A 198 0.55 27.72 0.81
N LEU A 199 -0.72 27.93 0.43
CA LEU A 199 -1.54 29.02 0.94
C LEU A 199 -2.47 28.60 2.08
N SER A 200 -2.55 27.29 2.35
CA SER A 200 -3.47 26.68 3.30
C SER A 200 -2.77 25.51 4.00
N ASP A 201 -3.16 25.29 5.25
CA ASP A 201 -2.77 24.13 6.04
C ASP A 201 -3.67 22.91 5.80
N ASP A 202 -4.78 23.08 5.07
CA ASP A 202 -5.68 22.01 4.68
C ASP A 202 -5.12 21.23 3.47
N PRO A 203 -4.87 19.91 3.60
CA PRO A 203 -4.38 19.12 2.49
C PRO A 203 -5.39 18.92 1.35
N GLU A 204 -6.68 19.24 1.54
CA GLU A 204 -7.68 19.27 0.48
C GLU A 204 -7.55 20.50 -0.44
N ASP A 205 -6.89 21.56 0.04
CA ASP A 205 -6.61 22.76 -0.76
C ASP A 205 -5.39 22.60 -1.67
N LEU A 206 -4.69 21.47 -1.59
CA LEU A 206 -3.60 21.16 -2.51
C LEU A 206 -4.14 21.13 -3.94
N THR A 207 -3.58 21.98 -4.80
CA THR A 207 -3.85 21.88 -6.23
C THR A 207 -3.45 20.48 -6.72
N LEU A 208 -4.13 20.00 -7.77
CA LEU A 208 -3.79 18.72 -8.40
C LEU A 208 -2.30 18.63 -8.78
N ARG A 209 -1.66 19.76 -9.11
CA ARG A 209 -0.22 19.82 -9.41
C ARG A 209 0.63 19.59 -8.16
N GLN A 210 0.33 20.26 -7.06
CA GLN A 210 1.04 20.10 -5.78
C GLN A 210 0.88 18.68 -5.24
N ALA A 211 -0.35 18.14 -5.23
CA ALA A 211 -0.62 16.78 -4.78
C ALA A 211 0.16 15.74 -5.60
N ARG A 212 0.20 15.89 -6.93
CA ARG A 212 0.99 15.01 -7.81
C ARG A 212 2.49 15.13 -7.57
N ALA A 213 3.00 16.33 -7.35
CA ALA A 213 4.41 16.55 -7.04
C ALA A 213 4.79 15.86 -5.72
N LEU A 214 3.98 16.01 -4.67
CA LEU A 214 4.19 15.36 -3.37
C LEU A 214 4.14 13.83 -3.48
N ALA A 215 3.11 13.28 -4.14
CA ALA A 215 2.97 11.83 -4.31
C ALA A 215 4.14 11.20 -5.10
N SER A 216 4.76 11.98 -5.99
CA SER A 216 5.91 11.53 -6.79
C SER A 216 7.27 11.93 -6.21
N ALA A 217 7.33 12.66 -5.09
CA ALA A 217 8.58 13.11 -4.49
C ALA A 217 9.41 11.93 -3.95
N ASP A 218 10.70 11.90 -4.26
CA ASP A 218 11.64 10.97 -3.59
C ASP A 218 12.08 11.54 -2.23
N ARG A 219 12.23 12.87 -2.18
CA ARG A 219 12.64 13.64 -1.01
C ARG A 219 11.71 14.83 -0.86
N VAL A 220 11.20 15.02 0.36
CA VAL A 220 10.39 16.18 0.74
C VAL A 220 11.16 16.96 1.79
N TYR A 221 11.62 18.14 1.40
CA TYR A 221 12.21 19.15 2.27
C TYR A 221 11.10 20.05 2.77
N HIS A 222 11.05 20.31 4.06
CA HIS A 222 9.99 21.15 4.65
C HIS A 222 10.51 21.92 5.85
N ARG A 223 9.77 22.98 6.20
CA ARG A 223 9.98 23.74 7.44
C ARG A 223 9.04 23.22 8.54
N ALA A 224 9.28 23.65 9.78
CA ALA A 224 8.58 23.13 10.96
C ALA A 224 7.11 23.57 11.04
N ASP A 225 6.73 24.58 10.28
CA ASP A 225 5.38 25.14 10.13
C ASP A 225 4.51 24.37 9.15
N VAL A 226 5.07 23.47 8.34
CA VAL A 226 4.32 22.65 7.39
C VAL A 226 3.52 21.57 8.13
N PRO A 227 2.19 21.49 7.96
CA PRO A 227 1.36 20.51 8.64
C PRO A 227 1.67 19.06 8.27
N ALA A 228 1.62 18.16 9.25
CA ALA A 228 1.81 16.72 9.04
C ALA A 228 0.81 16.14 8.02
N ALA A 229 -0.44 16.63 8.01
CA ALA A 229 -1.49 16.18 7.10
C ALA A 229 -1.14 16.43 5.62
N ILE A 230 -0.35 17.47 5.31
CA ILE A 230 0.18 17.74 3.97
C ILE A 230 1.37 16.81 3.68
N LEU A 231 2.27 16.63 4.65
CA LEU A 231 3.42 15.72 4.51
C LEU A 231 2.97 14.28 4.27
N ASP A 232 1.83 13.88 4.84
CA ASP A 232 1.21 12.56 4.64
C ASP A 232 0.66 12.33 3.23
N ARG A 233 0.56 13.38 2.40
CA ARG A 233 0.24 13.26 0.97
C ARG A 233 1.45 12.87 0.12
N ALA A 234 2.66 12.95 0.69
CA ALA A 234 3.83 12.34 0.07
C ALA A 234 3.73 10.81 0.13
N ARG A 235 4.47 10.12 -0.74
CA ARG A 235 4.55 8.65 -0.68
C ARG A 235 5.03 8.19 0.71
N ALA A 236 4.61 6.99 1.11
CA ALA A 236 4.91 6.43 2.43
C ALA A 236 6.42 6.21 2.71
N ASP A 237 7.22 6.00 1.67
CA ASP A 237 8.67 5.76 1.72
C ASP A 237 9.52 6.99 1.34
N ALA A 238 8.92 8.15 1.12
CA ALA A 238 9.67 9.38 0.83
C ALA A 238 10.47 9.81 2.05
N ALA A 239 11.72 10.22 1.84
CA ALA A 239 12.51 10.83 2.90
C ALA A 239 11.94 12.22 3.20
N ARG A 240 11.47 12.42 4.44
CA ARG A 240 10.94 13.69 4.94
C ARG A 240 12.02 14.36 5.78
N LEU A 241 12.49 15.51 5.31
CA LEU A 241 13.65 16.20 5.85
C LEU A 241 13.20 17.59 6.31
N CYS A 242 13.26 17.83 7.62
CA CYS A 242 13.02 19.16 8.20
C CYS A 242 14.29 20.01 8.01
N ALA A 243 14.52 20.47 6.78
CA ALA A 243 15.69 21.22 6.36
C ALA A 243 15.37 21.97 5.06
N VAL A 244 16.15 23.01 4.78
CA VAL A 244 16.14 23.69 3.48
C VAL A 244 16.75 22.75 2.43
N MET A 245 16.16 22.71 1.24
CA MET A 245 16.65 21.89 0.15
C MET A 245 18.05 22.36 -0.28
N PRO A 246 19.06 21.48 -0.35
CA PRO A 246 20.38 21.85 -0.83
C PRO A 246 20.35 22.16 -2.34
N ALA A 247 21.31 22.97 -2.82
CA ALA A 247 21.38 23.39 -4.22
C ALA A 247 21.51 22.21 -5.22
N ASP A 248 22.15 21.13 -4.79
CA ASP A 248 22.11 19.83 -5.47
C ASP A 248 21.53 18.79 -4.51
N PRO A 249 20.22 18.52 -4.60
CA PRO A 249 19.58 17.53 -3.76
C PRO A 249 19.87 16.09 -4.25
N GLY A 250 20.57 15.92 -5.37
CA GLY A 250 20.89 14.65 -5.98
C GLY A 250 19.76 14.10 -6.86
N THR A 251 20.01 12.96 -7.49
CA THR A 251 19.12 12.37 -8.50
C THR A 251 17.73 12.03 -7.96
N GLY A 252 16.68 12.42 -8.68
CA GLY A 252 15.29 12.15 -8.32
C GLY A 252 14.44 13.41 -8.29
N LEU A 253 13.17 13.30 -7.89
CA LEU A 253 12.32 14.47 -7.64
C LEU A 253 12.48 14.92 -6.19
N SER A 254 12.90 16.17 -6.03
CA SER A 254 13.01 16.82 -4.73
C SER A 254 11.95 17.89 -4.65
N VAL A 255 11.13 17.84 -3.60
CA VAL A 255 10.09 18.85 -3.37
C VAL A 255 10.42 19.59 -2.09
N GLU A 256 10.55 20.91 -2.18
CA GLU A 256 10.61 21.79 -1.01
C GLU A 256 9.23 22.39 -0.77
N ILE A 257 8.77 22.37 0.47
CA ILE A 257 7.49 22.92 0.87
C ILE A 257 7.72 24.12 1.78
N GLU A 258 7.10 25.24 1.42
CA GLU A 258 7.07 26.46 2.20
C GLU A 258 5.62 26.90 2.39
N MET A 259 5.27 27.35 3.59
CA MET A 259 4.01 28.07 3.80
C MET A 259 4.18 29.51 3.33
N ALA A 260 3.19 30.05 2.62
CA ALA A 260 3.15 31.48 2.36
C ALA A 260 3.01 32.22 3.69
N LEU A 261 3.87 33.23 3.90
CA LEU A 261 3.81 34.14 5.04
C LEU A 261 2.58 35.06 4.96
#